data_AF-A0A7G7KPB8-F1
#
_entry.id   AF-A0A7G7KPB8-F1
#
_cell.length_a   1.000
_cell.length_b   1.000
_cell.length_c   1.000
_cell.angle_alpha   90.00
_cell.angle_beta   90.00
_cell.angle_gamma   90.00
#
_symmetry.space_group_name_H-M   'P 1'
#
loop_
_entity.id
_entity.type
_entity.pdbx_description
1 polymer ?
#
loop_
_entity_poly.entity_id
_entity_poly.type
_entity_poly.pdbx_seq_one_letter_code
_entity_poly.pdbx_strand_id
1 'polypeptide(L)' 'MAIGPQWLQRFNFIERAKLERQLWEAFERGEPIETLVEQCEPGFQKEVWSTTAIRIRKIEKMMRDQQAPKG' A
#
# COMPACT_ATOMS: atom_id res chain seq x y z
N MET A 1 8.04 -20.98 7.04
CA MET A 1 7.35 -21.32 5.78
C MET A 1 5.86 -21.41 6.09
N ALA A 2 5.00 -20.61 5.46
CA ALA A 2 3.56 -20.69 5.70
C ALA A 2 3.00 -21.95 5.02
N ILE A 3 2.59 -22.94 5.83
CA ILE A 3 2.02 -24.22 5.38
C ILE A 3 0.52 -24.01 5.22
N GLY A 4 0.12 -23.42 4.10
CA GLY A 4 -1.29 -23.17 3.83
C GLY A 4 -1.54 -22.75 2.39
N PRO A 5 -2.70 -23.08 1.80
CA PRO A 5 -3.02 -22.64 0.45
C PRO A 5 -2.96 -21.11 0.32
N GLN A 6 -2.16 -20.61 -0.63
CA GLN A 6 -1.96 -19.17 -0.87
C GLN A 6 -3.27 -18.38 -1.08
N TRP A 7 -4.33 -19.06 -1.53
CA TRP A 7 -5.65 -18.46 -1.73
C TRP A 7 -6.36 -18.09 -0.42
N LEU A 8 -6.08 -18.78 0.69
CA LEU A 8 -6.65 -18.44 2.00
C LEU A 8 -6.06 -17.15 2.57
N GLN A 9 -4.80 -16.84 2.26
CA GLN A 9 -4.20 -15.56 2.64
C GLN A 9 -4.91 -14.37 1.98
N ARG A 10 -5.45 -14.53 0.78
CA ARG A 10 -6.21 -13.49 0.08
C ARG A 10 -7.51 -13.10 0.82
N PHE A 11 -8.04 -13.99 1.67
CA PHE A 11 -9.18 -13.74 2.56
C PHE A 11 -8.77 -13.29 3.96
N ASN A 12 -7.46 -13.15 4.23
CA ASN A 12 -6.97 -12.66 5.51
C ASN A 12 -7.08 -11.12 5.56
N PHE A 13 -8.29 -10.63 5.84
CA PHE A 13 -8.59 -9.21 5.94
C PHE A 13 -7.78 -8.49 7.02
N ILE A 14 -7.50 -9.17 8.15
CA ILE A 14 -6.71 -8.60 9.24
C ILE A 14 -5.27 -8.35 8.76
N GLU A 15 -4.67 -9.36 8.13
CA GLU A 15 -3.29 -9.24 7.63
C GLU A 15 -3.20 -8.22 6.51
N ARG A 16 -4.18 -8.20 5.60
CA ARG A 16 -4.30 -7.16 4.59
C ARG A 16 -4.33 -5.77 5.22
N ALA A 17 -5.21 -5.53 6.18
CA ALA A 17 -5.35 -4.23 6.83
C ALA A 17 -4.05 -3.79 7.54
N LYS A 18 -3.32 -4.72 8.17
CA LYS A 18 -2.00 -4.44 8.76
C LYS A 18 -0.99 -4.00 7.70
N LEU A 19 -0.91 -4.73 6.59
CA LEU A 19 0.01 -4.42 5.50
C LEU A 19 -0.35 -3.10 4.80
N GLU A 20 -1.65 -2.83 4.61
CA GLU A 20 -2.13 -1.54 4.10
C GLU A 20 -1.72 -0.41 5.05
N ARG A 21 -1.93 -0.57 6.36
CA ARG A 21 -1.55 0.41 7.39
C ARG A 21 -0.05 0.68 7.42
N GLN A 22 0.78 -0.36 7.34
CA GLN A 22 2.25 -0.22 7.33
C GLN A 22 2.73 0.68 6.20
N LEU A 23 2.19 0.52 4.99
CA LEU A 23 2.59 1.34 3.85
C LEU A 23 2.08 2.79 3.97
N TRP A 24 0.89 2.99 4.54
CA TRP A 24 0.39 4.34 4.87
C TRP A 24 1.28 5.04 5.89
N GLU A 25 1.72 4.34 6.93
CA GLU A 25 2.62 4.92 7.94
C GLU A 25 4.00 5.27 7.34
N ALA A 26 4.52 4.44 6.42
CA ALA A 26 5.75 4.77 5.69
C ALA A 26 5.58 6.04 4.83
N PHE A 27 4.44 6.16 4.12
CA PHE A 27 4.10 7.37 3.38
C PHE A 27 3.99 8.60 4.29
N GLU A 28 3.31 8.49 5.44
CA GLU A 28 3.18 9.57 6.43
C GLU A 28 4.53 10.02 7.00
N ARG A 29 5.51 9.11 7.09
CA ARG A 29 6.91 9.42 7.47
C ARG A 29 7.74 10.02 6.33
N GLY A 30 7.19 10.13 5.12
CA GLY A 30 7.91 10.64 3.94
C GLY A 30 8.86 9.63 3.30
N GLU A 31 8.70 8.33 3.58
CA GLU A 31 9.50 7.28 2.95
C GLU A 31 9.12 7.07 1.47
N PRO A 32 10.07 6.66 0.61
CA PRO A 32 9.80 6.37 -0.80
C PRO A 32 9.06 5.04 -0.95
N ILE A 33 7.73 5.07 -0.81
CA ILE A 33 6.89 3.87 -0.81
C ILE A 33 7.00 3.01 -2.08
N GLU A 34 7.28 3.61 -3.24
CA GLU A 34 7.51 2.87 -4.49
C GLU A 34 8.74 1.97 -4.40
N THR A 35 9.83 2.49 -3.85
CA THR A 35 11.06 1.73 -3.64
C THR A 35 10.83 0.59 -2.63
N LEU A 36 10.04 0.83 -1.57
CA LEU A 36 9.66 -0.21 -0.62
C LEU A 36 8.84 -1.33 -1.29
N VAL A 37 7.93 -0.98 -2.20
CA VAL A 37 7.12 -1.95 -2.97
C VAL A 37 8.00 -2.74 -3.95
N GLU A 38 8.93 -2.08 -4.64
CA GLU A 38 9.84 -2.71 -5.60
C GLU A 38 10.75 -3.74 -4.94
N GLN A 39 11.35 -3.37 -3.81
CA GLN A 39 12.24 -4.21 -3.01
C GLN A 39 11.51 -5.30 -2.21
N CYS A 40 10.19 -5.20 -2.08
CA CYS A 40 9.40 -6.25 -1.44
C CYS A 40 9.46 -7.54 -2.27
N GLU A 41 9.75 -8.65 -1.60
CA GLU A 41 9.71 -9.98 -2.23
C GLU A 41 8.31 -10.31 -2.79
N PRO A 42 8.20 -11.04 -3.91
CA PRO A 42 6.92 -11.46 -4.46
C PRO A 42 6.08 -12.23 -3.44
N GLY A 43 4.79 -11.90 -3.36
CA GLY A 43 3.85 -12.55 -2.45
C GLY A 43 2.72 -11.62 -2.02
N PHE A 44 1.98 -12.04 -0.99
CA PHE A 44 0.79 -11.33 -0.52
C PHE A 44 1.09 -9.89 -0.10
N GLN A 45 2.23 -9.64 0.56
CA GLN A 45 2.66 -8.29 0.91
C GLN A 45 2.88 -7.41 -0.32
N LYS A 46 3.63 -7.88 -1.33
CA LYS A 46 3.86 -7.13 -2.56
C LYS A 46 2.55 -6.82 -3.28
N GLU A 47 1.62 -7.76 -3.33
CA GLU A 47 0.29 -7.53 -3.92
C GLU A 47 -0.47 -6.43 -3.19
N VAL A 48 -0.56 -6.52 -1.85
CA VAL A 48 -1.27 -5.53 -1.04
C VAL A 48 -0.60 -4.16 -1.19
N TRP A 49 0.71 -4.08 -0.99
CA TRP A 49 1.47 -2.84 -1.07
C TRP A 49 1.40 -2.20 -2.45
N SER A 50 1.47 -2.98 -3.53
CA SER A 50 1.32 -2.45 -4.90
C SER A 50 -0.03 -1.76 -5.10
N THR A 51 -1.13 -2.39 -4.63
CA THR A 51 -2.46 -1.77 -4.75
C THR A 51 -2.64 -0.56 -3.84
N THR A 52 -2.04 -0.58 -2.66
CA THR A 52 -2.09 0.52 -1.69
C THR A 52 -1.30 1.74 -2.17
N ALA A 53 -0.11 1.55 -2.75
CA ALA A 53 0.70 2.63 -3.31
C ALA A 53 -0.07 3.43 -4.38
N ILE A 54 -0.77 2.73 -5.28
CA ILE A 54 -1.63 3.38 -6.29
C ILE A 54 -2.72 4.23 -5.63
N ARG A 55 -3.37 3.73 -4.58
CA ARG A 55 -4.42 4.45 -3.85
C ARG A 55 -3.86 5.67 -3.14
N ILE A 56 -2.70 5.54 -2.47
CA ILE A 56 -1.99 6.64 -1.81
C ILE A 56 -1.74 7.76 -2.82
N ARG A 57 -1.14 7.46 -3.98
CA ARG A 57 -0.84 8.47 -5.02
C ARG A 57 -2.08 9.13 -5.61
N LYS A 58 -3.16 8.37 -5.77
CA LYS A 58 -4.44 8.94 -6.21
C LYS A 58 -4.97 9.95 -5.19
N ILE A 59 -4.97 9.61 -3.90
CA ILE A 59 -5.43 10.50 -2.83
C ILE A 59 -4.51 11.72 -2.72
N GLU A 60 -3.19 11.52 -2.72
CA GLU A 60 -2.19 12.60 -2.69
C GLU A 60 -2.44 13.61 -3.82
N LYS A 61 -2.63 13.11 -5.06
CA LYS A 61 -2.99 13.96 -6.20
C LYS A 61 -4.31 14.70 -5.96
N MET A 62 -5.36 14.00 -5.53
CA MET A 62 -6.65 14.64 -5.25
C MET A 62 -6.55 15.72 -4.16
N MET A 63 -5.72 15.52 -3.14
CA MET A 63 -5.48 16.50 -2.08
C MET A 63 -4.68 17.70 -2.58
N ARG A 64 -3.69 17.49 -3.46
CA ARG A 64 -2.97 18.59 -4.13
C ARG A 64 -3.90 19.40 -5.02
N ASP A 65 -4.71 18.73 -5.85
CA ASP A 65 -5.65 19.35 -6.78
C ASP A 65 -6.76 20.15 -6.06
N GLN A 66 -7.13 19.75 -4.84
CA GLN A 66 -8.08 20.50 -4.00
C GLN A 66 -7.46 21.72 -3.31
N GLN A 67 -6.17 21.67 -2.99
CA GLN A 67 -5.45 22.79 -2.35
C GLN A 67 -5.04 23.87 -3.36
N ALA A 68 -4.90 23.53 -4.64
CA ALA A 68 -4.75 24.50 -5.70
C ALA A 68 -6.06 25.33 -5.79
N PRO A 69 -6.04 26.65 -5.54
CA PRO A 69 -7.23 27.46 -5.71
C PRO A 69 -7.74 27.28 -7.15
N LYS A 70 -9.03 27.02 -7.29
CA LYS A 70 -9.71 27.16 -8.58
C LYS A 70 -9.63 28.65 -8.94
N GLY A 71 -8.57 29.00 -9.69
CA GLY A 71 -8.46 30.29 -10.36
C GLY A 71 -9.57 30.48 -11.39
#